data_AF-A0AAV8RWC0-F1
#
_entry.id   AF-A0AAV8RWC0-F1
#
_cell.length_a   1.000
_cell.length_b   1.000
_cell.length_c   1.000
_cell.angle_alpha   90.00
_cell.angle_beta   90.00
_cell.angle_gamma   90.00
#
_symmetry.space_group_name_H-M   'P 1'
#
loop_
_entity.id
_entity.type
_entity.pdbx_description
1 polymer ?
#
loop_
_entity_poly.entity_id
_entity_poly.type
_entity_poly.pdbx_seq_one_letter_code
_entity_poly.pdbx_strand_id
1 'polypeptide(L)'
;MEAPLGQKQRPHEFPSITLSHLSSPAPSSASASASFAVDNSGCPRLRIHQLSSPDPVFDLDLQNIQIYKLGPLDLLCASEETGGDDCEEKLFSRAFKVGFGTKDECKAFYSACEQWKLGVVGARTGEPLANGSLTVPKSKFDNKIDTTSAKMYFHYYGQLLHQQNMLQDYVRTGTYYAAVIENRVDFHGRVVVDVGAGSGILSLFAAQAGAKHVYAVEASEMAEYARRLVAGNPSLGQRITVIKGKIEEVELPEKADILISEPMGTLLVNERMLETYVIARDRFLIPDGKMFPSLGRIHMAPFSDEYLFVEIANKALFWQQHNYYGVDLTPLYGSAFQGYFSQPVVDAFDPRLLVSPPIIHTLDFTSIKEEDLYEIDIPLNFVSSVGTRVHGLACWFDVLFNGSSVQRWLTTAPGAPTTHWYQLRCVLAQPIYVMAGQEITGRFHLVSHSAQSYTIYLTMSAKMWGAGADQGGILQTSSCKLDLKEPYYRLSQPQPYVLQQDQQSNQQLMQSQEISPSIQDGSDPSIAVIPSQIAESLNQ
;
A
#
# COMPACT_ATOMS: atom_id res chain seq x y z
N MET A 1 49.30 -30.43 29.46
CA MET A 1 49.89 -30.04 28.16
C MET A 1 48.84 -29.22 27.44
N GLU A 2 48.95 -27.91 27.58
CA GLU A 2 48.13 -26.92 26.89
C GLU A 2 48.41 -26.98 25.39
N ALA A 3 47.37 -26.95 24.56
CA ALA A 3 47.45 -26.77 23.12
C ALA A 3 47.02 -25.33 22.77
N PRO A 4 47.66 -24.63 21.83
CA PRO A 4 47.47 -23.19 21.65
C PRO A 4 46.20 -22.84 20.87
N LEU A 5 45.61 -21.72 21.28
CA LEU A 5 44.57 -20.96 20.60
C LEU A 5 45.02 -20.40 19.24
N GLY A 6 44.05 -20.26 18.32
CA GLY A 6 44.03 -19.19 17.32
C GLY A 6 44.32 -19.57 15.87
N GLN A 7 43.33 -20.10 15.15
CA GLN A 7 43.32 -19.98 13.69
C GLN A 7 43.02 -18.51 13.31
N LYS A 8 44.07 -17.76 12.95
CA LYS A 8 43.97 -16.45 12.30
C LYS A 8 43.13 -16.58 11.01
N GLN A 9 42.04 -15.82 10.88
CA GLN A 9 41.41 -15.55 9.59
C GLN A 9 42.48 -14.98 8.65
N ARG A 10 42.68 -15.59 7.47
CA ARG A 10 43.61 -15.05 6.48
C ARG A 10 43.05 -13.70 5.98
N PRO A 11 43.87 -12.63 5.91
CA PRO A 11 43.44 -11.38 5.32
C PRO A 11 43.07 -11.58 3.85
N HIS A 12 41.94 -11.02 3.41
CA HIS A 12 41.61 -10.95 1.98
C HIS A 12 42.58 -9.95 1.35
N GLU A 13 43.59 -10.44 0.64
CA GLU A 13 44.58 -9.62 -0.05
C GLU A 13 44.31 -9.61 -1.56
N PHE A 14 44.34 -8.42 -2.15
CA PHE A 14 44.17 -8.17 -3.57
C PHE A 14 45.50 -7.62 -4.10
N PRO A 15 46.36 -8.46 -4.68
CA PRO A 15 47.76 -8.12 -4.95
C PRO A 15 47.95 -7.22 -6.18
N SER A 16 46.92 -7.07 -7.02
CA SER A 16 46.99 -6.33 -8.27
C SER A 16 45.72 -5.49 -8.47
N ILE A 17 45.78 -4.23 -8.05
CA ILE A 17 44.76 -3.22 -8.34
C ILE A 17 45.41 -1.99 -8.99
N THR A 18 44.64 -1.26 -9.79
CA THR A 18 45.07 0.01 -10.38
C THR A 18 44.38 1.15 -9.66
N LEU A 19 45.13 2.08 -9.10
CA LEU A 19 44.58 3.24 -8.40
C LEU A 19 44.72 4.51 -9.26
N SER A 20 43.65 5.30 -9.34
CA SER A 20 43.66 6.62 -9.99
C SER A 20 42.97 7.67 -9.11
N HIS A 21 43.65 8.81 -8.95
CA HIS A 21 43.16 9.95 -8.19
C HIS A 21 42.30 10.85 -9.05
N LEU A 22 41.09 11.18 -8.58
CA LEU A 22 40.17 12.08 -9.27
C LEU A 22 40.56 13.56 -9.15
N SER A 23 41.41 13.90 -8.19
CA SER A 23 41.82 15.29 -7.88
C SER A 23 43.13 15.75 -8.53
N SER A 24 43.74 14.94 -9.42
CA SER A 24 44.98 15.31 -10.13
C SER A 24 44.73 15.46 -11.65
N PRO A 25 45.19 16.55 -12.29
CA PRO A 25 44.97 16.82 -13.72
C PRO A 25 45.83 15.96 -14.67
N ALA A 26 46.57 14.96 -14.17
CA ALA A 26 47.31 13.99 -14.97
C ALA A 26 46.88 12.55 -14.60
N PRO A 27 46.59 11.67 -15.58
CA PRO A 27 46.20 10.28 -15.30
C PRO A 27 47.44 9.47 -14.91
N SER A 28 47.87 9.55 -13.65
CA SER A 28 48.84 8.60 -13.10
C SER A 28 48.08 7.40 -12.53
N SER A 29 47.99 6.33 -13.32
CA SER A 29 47.55 5.01 -12.85
C SER A 29 48.72 4.32 -12.14
N ALA A 30 48.60 4.08 -10.83
CA ALA A 30 49.62 3.38 -10.05
C ALA A 30 49.16 1.95 -9.73
N SER A 31 50.06 0.97 -9.92
CA SER A 31 49.84 -0.40 -9.44
C SER A 31 49.93 -0.41 -7.92
N ALA A 32 48.92 -0.99 -7.28
CA ALA A 32 48.80 -1.08 -5.83
C ALA A 32 48.29 -2.47 -5.42
N SER A 33 48.40 -2.78 -4.13
CA SER A 33 47.74 -3.89 -3.48
C SER A 33 46.76 -3.38 -2.43
N ALA A 34 45.67 -4.11 -2.21
CA ALA A 34 44.70 -3.79 -1.17
C ALA A 34 44.56 -4.96 -0.19
N SER A 35 44.43 -4.66 1.08
CA SER A 35 44.20 -5.63 2.14
C SER A 35 43.18 -5.14 3.14
N PHE A 36 42.44 -6.09 3.71
CA PHE A 36 41.49 -5.84 4.78
C PHE A 36 42.10 -6.29 6.11
N ALA A 37 42.06 -5.40 7.10
CA ALA A 37 42.58 -5.67 8.43
C ALA A 37 41.68 -5.06 9.49
N VAL A 38 41.72 -5.60 10.70
CA VAL A 38 41.13 -4.97 11.88
C VAL A 38 42.22 -4.16 12.57
N ASP A 39 41.95 -2.90 12.93
CA ASP A 39 42.89 -2.10 13.71
C ASP A 39 42.90 -2.49 15.20
N ASN A 40 43.80 -1.88 15.98
CA ASN A 40 43.95 -2.17 17.40
C ASN A 40 42.69 -1.82 18.24
N SER A 41 41.75 -1.06 17.68
CA SER A 41 40.47 -0.71 18.30
C SER A 41 39.31 -1.62 17.89
N GLY A 42 39.55 -2.62 17.03
CA GLY A 42 38.52 -3.53 16.57
C GLY A 42 37.76 -3.04 15.32
N CYS A 43 38.17 -1.92 14.71
CA CYS A 43 37.52 -1.37 13.53
C CYS A 43 38.11 -1.98 12.25
N PRO A 44 37.28 -2.45 11.30
CA PRO A 44 37.77 -2.95 10.03
C PRO A 44 38.19 -1.81 9.11
N ARG A 45 39.40 -1.93 8.56
CA ARG A 45 40.00 -0.92 7.69
C ARG A 45 40.40 -1.53 6.36
N LEU A 46 40.20 -0.75 5.31
CA LEU A 46 40.74 -1.01 3.97
C LEU A 46 42.08 -0.29 3.86
N ARG A 47 43.16 -1.07 3.71
CA ARG A 47 44.50 -0.55 3.49
C ARG A 47 44.92 -0.74 2.05
N ILE A 48 45.38 0.32 1.42
CA ILE A 48 45.92 0.29 0.05
C ILE A 48 47.40 0.65 0.09
N HIS A 49 48.24 -0.25 -0.39
CA HIS A 49 49.68 -0.11 -0.44
C HIS A 49 50.13 0.10 -1.89
N GLN A 50 50.91 1.13 -2.14
CA GLN A 50 51.59 1.29 -3.43
C GLN A 50 52.88 0.48 -3.38
N LEU A 51 53.20 -0.27 -4.45
CA LEU A 51 54.36 -1.18 -4.52
C LEU A 51 55.73 -0.52 -4.24
N SER A 52 55.78 0.81 -4.20
CA SER A 52 56.99 1.63 -3.97
C SER A 52 57.18 2.13 -2.52
N SER A 53 56.26 1.86 -1.58
CA SER A 53 56.34 2.32 -0.19
C SER A 53 55.84 1.26 0.80
N PRO A 54 56.49 1.06 1.96
CA PRO A 54 56.01 0.16 3.01
C PRO A 54 54.77 0.69 3.75
N ASP A 55 54.58 2.01 3.81
CA ASP A 55 53.42 2.63 4.48
C ASP A 55 52.17 2.65 3.57
N PRO A 56 50.96 2.39 4.11
CA PRO A 56 49.73 2.44 3.33
C PRO A 56 49.46 3.86 2.83
N VAL A 57 49.19 4.00 1.53
CA VAL A 57 48.83 5.29 0.92
C VAL A 57 47.42 5.70 1.33
N PHE A 58 46.54 4.71 1.53
CA PHE A 58 45.21 4.89 2.10
C PHE A 58 44.98 3.89 3.22
N ASP A 59 44.59 4.38 4.39
CA ASP A 59 44.09 3.56 5.49
C ASP A 59 42.72 4.09 5.90
N LEU A 60 41.67 3.47 5.38
CA LEU A 60 40.30 3.99 5.44
C LEU A 60 39.42 3.11 6.34
N ASP A 61 38.62 3.75 7.19
CA ASP A 61 37.59 3.07 7.97
C ASP A 61 36.44 2.66 7.05
N LEU A 62 36.16 1.36 6.99
CA LEU A 62 35.09 0.81 6.14
C LEU A 62 33.69 1.29 6.53
N GLN A 63 33.49 1.79 7.75
CA GLN A 63 32.22 2.37 8.18
C GLN A 63 31.89 3.68 7.43
N ASN A 64 32.92 4.42 7.02
CA ASN A 64 32.78 5.75 6.42
C ASN A 64 33.07 5.76 4.90
N ILE A 65 33.16 4.57 4.28
CA ILE A 65 33.42 4.42 2.84
C ILE A 65 32.14 4.06 2.10
N GLN A 66 31.82 4.83 1.06
CA GLN A 66 30.83 4.47 0.05
C GLN A 66 31.52 3.95 -1.21
N ILE A 67 30.97 2.88 -1.80
CA ILE A 67 31.54 2.22 -2.98
C ILE A 67 30.50 2.24 -4.10
N TYR A 68 30.87 2.83 -5.24
CA TYR A 68 30.03 2.94 -6.41
C TYR A 68 30.61 2.12 -7.55
N LYS A 69 29.76 1.40 -8.28
CA LYS A 69 30.17 0.64 -9.45
C LYS A 69 30.14 1.54 -10.68
N LEU A 70 31.31 1.87 -11.23
CA LEU A 70 31.42 2.68 -12.44
C LEU A 70 31.34 1.83 -13.73
N GLY A 71 31.69 0.55 -13.64
CA GLY A 71 31.69 -0.35 -14.79
C GLY A 71 32.00 -1.79 -14.42
N PRO A 72 32.23 -2.68 -15.42
CA PRO A 72 32.52 -4.09 -15.17
C PRO A 72 33.89 -4.36 -14.55
N LEU A 73 34.84 -3.42 -14.65
CA LEU A 73 36.22 -3.55 -14.17
C LEU A 73 36.62 -2.43 -13.19
N ASP A 74 35.70 -1.52 -12.88
CA ASP A 74 36.00 -0.26 -12.22
C ASP A 74 35.03 0.02 -11.07
N LEU A 75 35.60 0.35 -9.89
CA LEU A 75 34.89 0.79 -8.70
C LEU A 75 35.38 2.19 -8.30
N LEU A 76 34.47 2.99 -7.74
CA LEU A 76 34.78 4.27 -7.12
C LEU A 76 34.59 4.14 -5.62
N CYS A 77 35.65 4.40 -4.85
CA CYS A 77 35.60 4.44 -3.40
C CYS A 77 35.68 5.90 -2.95
N ALA A 78 34.69 6.34 -2.15
CA ALA A 78 34.64 7.67 -1.57
C ALA A 78 34.55 7.57 -0.04
N SER A 79 35.33 8.36 0.69
CA SER A 79 35.30 8.41 2.16
C SER A 79 34.83 9.76 2.68
N GLU A 80 34.01 9.76 3.72
CA GLU A 80 33.59 10.94 4.49
C GLU A 80 34.59 11.19 5.64
N GLU A 81 35.10 12.42 5.81
CA GLU A 81 35.82 12.81 7.03
C GLU A 81 34.82 13.33 8.07
N THR A 82 34.85 12.76 9.27
CA THR A 82 34.10 13.29 10.42
C THR A 82 34.75 14.58 10.92
N GLY A 83 34.23 15.72 10.49
CA GLY A 83 34.63 17.03 10.99
C GLY A 83 33.57 18.11 10.78
N GLY A 84 32.79 18.39 11.82
CA GLY A 84 32.10 19.67 12.05
C GLY A 84 30.66 19.80 11.53
N ASP A 85 29.79 20.33 12.39
CA ASP A 85 28.34 20.55 12.27
C ASP A 85 27.82 21.22 10.98
N ASP A 86 26.56 20.89 10.67
CA ASP A 86 25.56 21.62 9.88
C ASP A 86 25.94 22.12 8.47
N CYS A 87 25.78 21.25 7.47
CA CYS A 87 25.45 21.62 6.08
C CYS A 87 24.71 20.46 5.37
N GLU A 88 23.58 20.74 4.71
CA GLU A 88 22.71 19.78 4.00
C GLU A 88 23.28 19.21 2.68
N GLU A 89 24.58 19.36 2.41
CA GLU A 89 25.26 18.71 1.28
C GLU A 89 26.49 17.94 1.77
N LYS A 90 26.46 16.60 1.67
CA LYS A 90 27.58 15.73 2.07
C LYS A 90 28.73 15.85 1.08
N LEU A 91 29.78 16.57 1.47
CA LEU A 91 31.02 16.70 0.70
C LEU A 91 31.96 15.51 1.00
N PHE A 92 32.23 14.67 -0.02
CA PHE A 92 33.25 13.62 0.07
C PHE A 92 34.64 14.22 -0.10
N SER A 93 35.48 14.17 0.92
CA SER A 93 36.82 14.79 0.91
C SER A 93 37.87 13.98 0.15
N ARG A 94 37.67 12.66 -0.04
CA ARG A 94 38.58 11.78 -0.79
C ARG A 94 37.82 10.76 -1.62
N ALA A 95 38.04 10.78 -2.93
CA ALA A 95 37.51 9.78 -3.87
C ALA A 95 38.64 9.25 -4.78
N PHE A 96 38.68 7.94 -4.97
CA PHE A 96 39.63 7.28 -5.86
C PHE A 96 38.96 6.14 -6.61
N LYS A 97 39.41 5.94 -7.85
CA LYS A 97 38.94 4.86 -8.70
C LYS A 97 39.90 3.69 -8.60
N VAL A 98 39.34 2.50 -8.36
CA VAL A 98 40.03 1.21 -8.30
C VAL A 98 39.65 0.39 -9.53
N GLY A 99 40.65 0.08 -10.36
CA GLY A 99 40.53 -0.77 -11.54
C GLY A 99 41.07 -2.18 -11.29
N PHE A 100 40.44 -3.17 -11.90
CA PHE A 100 40.79 -4.60 -11.78
C PHE A 100 41.10 -5.23 -13.14
N GLY A 101 41.97 -6.25 -13.16
CA GLY A 101 42.35 -6.96 -14.39
C GLY A 101 41.22 -7.82 -14.94
N THR A 102 40.35 -8.35 -14.08
CA THR A 102 39.22 -9.20 -14.46
C THR A 102 37.90 -8.79 -13.77
N LYS A 103 36.77 -9.17 -14.37
CA LYS A 103 35.44 -8.95 -13.79
C LYS A 103 35.25 -9.71 -12.48
N ASP A 104 35.90 -10.87 -12.34
CA ASP A 104 35.77 -11.71 -11.14
C ASP A 104 36.57 -11.14 -9.97
N GLU A 105 37.73 -10.54 -10.22
CA GLU A 105 38.48 -9.78 -9.20
C GLU A 105 37.70 -8.55 -8.71
N CYS A 106 37.08 -7.79 -9.62
CA CYS A 106 36.23 -6.64 -9.26
C CYS A 106 35.04 -7.07 -8.39
N LYS A 107 34.36 -8.16 -8.76
CA LYS A 107 33.26 -8.74 -7.96
C LYS A 107 33.75 -9.26 -6.61
N ALA A 108 34.90 -9.94 -6.57
CA ALA A 108 35.47 -10.46 -5.34
C ALA A 108 35.87 -9.34 -4.37
N PHE A 109 36.45 -8.26 -4.89
CA PHE A 109 36.80 -7.09 -4.09
C PHE A 109 35.55 -6.38 -3.53
N TYR A 110 34.55 -6.13 -4.38
CA TYR A 110 33.28 -5.53 -3.94
C TYR A 110 32.59 -6.40 -2.87
N SER A 111 32.55 -7.72 -3.08
CA SER A 111 31.98 -8.66 -2.12
C SER A 111 32.75 -8.69 -0.80
N ALA A 112 34.08 -8.59 -0.83
CA ALA A 112 34.90 -8.49 0.37
C ALA A 112 34.60 -7.19 1.13
N CYS A 113 34.56 -6.03 0.46
CA CYS A 113 34.19 -4.77 1.11
C CYS A 113 32.84 -4.86 1.84
N GLU A 114 31.82 -5.41 1.18
CA GLU A 114 30.48 -5.55 1.78
C GLU A 114 30.47 -6.55 2.94
N GLN A 115 31.16 -7.68 2.83
CA GLN A 115 31.28 -8.66 3.92
C GLN A 115 31.95 -8.05 5.16
N TRP A 116 33.01 -7.28 4.96
CA TRP A 116 33.71 -6.61 6.06
C TRP A 116 32.88 -5.49 6.69
N LYS A 117 32.02 -4.81 5.93
CA LYS A 117 31.01 -3.87 6.48
C LYS A 117 29.92 -4.58 7.28
N LEU A 118 29.37 -5.68 6.76
CA LEU A 118 28.33 -6.48 7.40
C LEU A 118 28.80 -7.13 8.71
N GLY A 119 30.08 -7.53 8.79
CA GLY A 119 30.69 -8.04 10.01
C GLY A 119 30.68 -7.07 11.19
N VAL A 120 30.60 -5.76 10.95
CA VAL A 120 30.47 -4.72 12.00
C VAL A 120 29.04 -4.63 12.53
N VAL A 121 28.04 -4.76 11.65
CA VAL A 121 26.63 -4.66 12.04
C VAL A 121 26.18 -5.90 12.83
N GLY A 122 26.86 -7.04 12.65
CA GLY A 122 26.58 -8.31 13.33
C GLY A 122 27.27 -8.54 14.67
N ALA A 123 28.10 -7.61 15.17
CA ALA A 123 28.84 -7.79 16.43
C ALA A 123 28.13 -7.16 17.63
N ARG A 124 26.83 -7.46 17.82
CA ARG A 124 26.26 -7.58 19.17
C ARG A 124 26.27 -9.07 19.49
N THR A 125 27.22 -9.45 20.33
CA THR A 125 27.52 -10.82 20.76
C THR A 125 26.27 -11.61 21.14
N GLY A 126 26.05 -12.76 20.48
CA GLY A 126 25.34 -13.85 21.15
C GLY A 126 24.39 -14.76 20.36
N GLU A 127 24.50 -14.97 19.05
CA GLU A 127 23.85 -16.15 18.42
C GLU A 127 24.70 -16.80 17.32
N PRO A 128 24.73 -18.15 17.24
CA PRO A 128 25.45 -18.86 16.20
C PRO A 128 24.66 -18.79 14.87
N LEU A 129 25.18 -18.03 13.90
CA LEU A 129 24.66 -18.06 12.53
C LEU A 129 25.01 -19.39 11.87
N ALA A 130 24.01 -20.07 11.31
CA ALA A 130 24.19 -21.30 10.55
C ALA A 130 25.02 -21.04 9.27
N ASN A 131 26.00 -21.90 9.02
CA ASN A 131 26.85 -21.85 7.83
C ASN A 131 25.99 -21.88 6.55
N GLY A 132 26.06 -20.80 5.74
CA GLY A 132 25.53 -20.79 4.37
C GLY A 132 24.59 -19.65 3.99
N SER A 133 24.26 -18.71 4.88
CA SER A 133 23.42 -17.55 4.52
C SER A 133 24.24 -16.49 3.77
N LEU A 134 24.18 -16.52 2.43
CA LEU A 134 24.46 -15.33 1.63
C LEU A 134 23.44 -14.25 2.00
N THR A 135 23.88 -13.15 2.60
CA THR A 135 23.05 -11.96 2.78
C THR A 135 22.73 -11.37 1.42
N VAL A 136 21.60 -11.77 0.84
CA VAL A 136 21.04 -11.15 -0.37
C VAL A 136 20.76 -9.68 -0.03
N PRO A 137 21.13 -8.72 -0.91
CA PRO A 137 20.76 -7.33 -0.72
C PRO A 137 19.25 -7.22 -0.52
N LYS A 138 18.82 -6.69 0.62
CA LYS A 138 17.39 -6.53 0.93
C LYS A 138 16.84 -5.33 0.15
N SER A 139 15.71 -5.52 -0.51
CA SER A 139 14.99 -4.43 -1.18
C SER A 139 14.45 -3.41 -0.15
N LYS A 140 14.05 -2.21 -0.62
CA LYS A 140 13.33 -1.24 0.23
C LYS A 140 12.11 -1.88 0.91
N PHE A 141 11.39 -2.76 0.21
CA PHE A 141 10.26 -3.50 0.75
C PHE A 141 10.68 -4.45 1.88
N ASP A 142 11.72 -5.27 1.67
CA ASP A 142 12.17 -6.27 2.65
C ASP A 142 12.78 -5.67 3.92
N ASN A 143 13.20 -4.41 3.88
CA ASN A 143 13.70 -3.68 5.05
C ASN A 143 12.58 -3.22 5.97
N LYS A 144 11.36 -3.02 5.44
CA LYS A 144 10.23 -2.47 6.20
C LYS A 144 9.24 -3.54 6.65
N ILE A 145 9.05 -4.54 5.80
CA ILE A 145 7.98 -5.52 5.96
C ILE A 145 8.52 -6.83 6.53
N ASP A 146 7.84 -7.33 7.56
CA ASP A 146 8.13 -8.65 8.09
C ASP A 146 8.00 -9.73 7.01
N THR A 147 8.96 -10.64 6.95
CA THR A 147 9.03 -11.67 5.91
C THR A 147 7.81 -12.60 5.92
N THR A 148 7.25 -12.90 7.10
CA THR A 148 6.05 -13.74 7.21
C THR A 148 4.83 -12.98 6.71
N SER A 149 4.70 -11.71 7.10
CA SER A 149 3.63 -10.84 6.58
C SER A 149 3.67 -10.75 5.05
N ALA A 150 4.84 -10.46 4.47
CA ALA A 150 5.03 -10.39 3.02
C ALA A 150 4.64 -11.69 2.30
N LYS A 151 5.06 -12.85 2.84
CA LYS A 151 4.72 -14.15 2.26
C LYS A 151 3.23 -14.42 2.30
N MET A 152 2.55 -14.13 3.41
CA MET A 152 1.10 -14.29 3.51
C MET A 152 0.35 -13.35 2.56
N TYR A 153 0.81 -12.10 2.45
CA TYR A 153 0.26 -11.11 1.53
C TYR A 153 0.33 -11.56 0.07
N PHE A 154 1.52 -11.92 -0.42
CA PHE A 154 1.66 -12.38 -1.81
C PHE A 154 1.00 -13.74 -2.05
N HIS A 155 0.93 -14.61 -1.04
CA HIS A 155 0.18 -15.86 -1.15
C HIS A 155 -1.32 -15.60 -1.32
N TYR A 156 -1.90 -14.69 -0.53
CA TYR A 156 -3.30 -14.28 -0.63
C TYR A 156 -3.61 -13.74 -2.03
N TYR A 157 -2.84 -12.75 -2.50
CA TYR A 157 -3.08 -12.14 -3.82
C TYR A 157 -2.74 -13.06 -5.02
N GLY A 158 -1.99 -14.14 -4.79
CA GLY A 158 -1.73 -15.21 -5.75
C GLY A 158 -2.91 -16.16 -6.01
N GLN A 159 -4.04 -16.01 -5.29
CA GLN A 159 -5.22 -16.88 -5.46
C GLN A 159 -6.30 -16.23 -6.35
N LEU A 160 -6.84 -17.00 -7.29
CA LEU A 160 -7.91 -16.53 -8.19
C LEU A 160 -9.19 -16.12 -7.45
N LEU A 161 -9.50 -16.75 -6.32
CA LEU A 161 -10.68 -16.42 -5.52
C LEU A 161 -10.65 -14.96 -5.04
N HIS A 162 -9.49 -14.48 -4.59
CA HIS A 162 -9.33 -13.10 -4.14
C HIS A 162 -9.35 -12.12 -5.31
N GLN A 163 -8.74 -12.47 -6.44
CA GLN A 163 -8.86 -11.68 -7.68
C GLN A 163 -10.32 -11.60 -8.16
N GLN A 164 -11.08 -12.69 -8.07
CA GLN A 164 -12.49 -12.72 -8.44
C GLN A 164 -13.31 -11.79 -7.56
N ASN A 165 -13.11 -11.80 -6.23
CA ASN A 165 -13.81 -10.89 -5.31
C ASN A 165 -13.58 -9.42 -5.70
N MET A 166 -12.34 -9.07 -6.05
CA MET A 166 -11.97 -7.73 -6.53
C MET A 166 -12.62 -7.38 -7.88
N LEU A 167 -12.64 -8.31 -8.83
CA LEU A 167 -13.24 -8.10 -10.15
C LEU A 167 -14.77 -8.02 -10.12
N GLN A 168 -15.43 -8.73 -9.19
CA GLN A 168 -16.88 -8.71 -9.01
C GLN A 168 -17.39 -7.44 -8.32
N ASP A 169 -16.51 -6.65 -7.72
CA ASP A 169 -16.82 -5.28 -7.33
C ASP A 169 -16.93 -4.42 -8.61
N TYR A 170 -18.17 -4.30 -9.11
CA TYR A 170 -18.47 -3.57 -10.34
C TYR A 170 -18.26 -2.05 -10.18
N VAL A 171 -18.43 -1.51 -8.97
CA VAL A 171 -18.17 -0.08 -8.72
C VAL A 171 -16.69 0.18 -8.89
N ARG A 172 -15.84 -0.65 -8.28
CA ARG A 172 -14.39 -0.61 -8.47
C ARG A 172 -14.01 -0.80 -9.92
N THR A 173 -14.26 -1.98 -10.47
CA THR A 173 -13.74 -2.36 -11.79
C THR A 173 -14.32 -1.48 -12.89
N GLY A 174 -15.61 -1.13 -12.79
CA GLY A 174 -16.29 -0.25 -13.73
C GLY A 174 -15.75 1.19 -13.69
N THR A 175 -15.42 1.72 -12.52
CA THR A 175 -14.87 3.09 -12.41
C THR A 175 -13.46 3.16 -12.99
N TYR A 176 -12.62 2.15 -12.76
CA TYR A 176 -11.31 2.05 -13.42
C TYR A 176 -11.43 1.96 -14.94
N TYR A 177 -12.33 1.09 -15.43
CA TYR A 177 -12.60 0.98 -16.86
C TYR A 177 -13.04 2.32 -17.47
N ALA A 178 -14.02 3.00 -16.85
CA ALA A 178 -14.49 4.30 -17.31
C ALA A 178 -13.38 5.36 -17.27
N ALA A 179 -12.60 5.42 -16.19
CA ALA A 179 -11.48 6.34 -16.06
C ALA A 179 -10.48 6.20 -17.21
N VAL A 180 -10.14 4.96 -17.58
CA VAL A 180 -9.20 4.67 -18.68
C VAL A 180 -9.81 4.97 -20.05
N ILE A 181 -11.01 4.45 -20.34
CA ILE A 181 -11.61 4.54 -21.68
C ILE A 181 -12.07 5.96 -22.02
N GLU A 182 -12.64 6.69 -21.07
CA GLU A 182 -13.08 8.07 -21.31
C GLU A 182 -11.91 9.04 -21.42
N ASN A 183 -10.76 8.69 -20.83
CA ASN A 183 -9.51 9.42 -20.99
C ASN A 183 -8.55 8.73 -21.96
N ARG A 184 -9.06 8.04 -22.99
CA ARG A 184 -8.23 7.33 -23.98
C ARG A 184 -7.09 8.18 -24.57
N VAL A 185 -7.26 9.51 -24.61
CA VAL A 185 -6.23 10.46 -25.09
C VAL A 185 -4.95 10.41 -24.24
N ASP A 186 -5.05 10.04 -22.97
CA ASP A 186 -3.92 9.89 -22.05
C ASP A 186 -3.20 8.55 -22.21
N PHE A 187 -3.84 7.56 -22.84
CA PHE A 187 -3.29 6.22 -23.03
C PHE A 187 -2.86 5.96 -24.48
N HIS A 188 -3.54 6.53 -25.47
CA HIS A 188 -3.31 6.22 -26.87
C HIS A 188 -1.87 6.52 -27.32
N GLY A 189 -1.16 5.49 -27.80
CA GLY A 189 0.23 5.61 -28.24
C GLY A 189 1.24 5.82 -27.09
N ARG A 190 0.82 5.69 -25.83
CA ARG A 190 1.65 5.90 -24.64
C ARG A 190 2.17 4.59 -24.03
N VAL A 191 3.23 4.69 -23.25
CA VAL A 191 3.77 3.62 -22.42
C VAL A 191 3.13 3.66 -21.04
N VAL A 192 2.61 2.53 -20.60
CA VAL A 192 1.88 2.37 -19.33
C VAL A 192 2.63 1.39 -18.44
N VAL A 193 2.67 1.66 -17.14
CA VAL A 193 3.08 0.66 -16.13
C VAL A 193 1.91 0.40 -15.20
N ASP A 194 1.55 -0.86 -15.07
CA ASP A 194 0.53 -1.37 -14.16
C ASP A 194 1.22 -1.96 -12.92
N VAL A 195 1.08 -1.27 -11.79
CA VAL A 195 1.80 -1.53 -10.54
C VAL A 195 0.96 -2.47 -9.67
N GLY A 196 1.44 -3.70 -9.45
CA GLY A 196 0.65 -4.73 -8.76
C GLY A 196 -0.50 -5.21 -9.65
N ALA A 197 -0.17 -5.63 -10.87
CA ALA A 197 -1.14 -5.86 -11.92
C ALA A 197 -2.20 -6.94 -11.59
N GLY A 198 -1.94 -7.81 -10.61
CA GLY A 198 -2.83 -8.91 -10.24
C GLY A 198 -3.14 -9.77 -11.46
N SER A 199 -4.44 -9.93 -11.77
CA SER A 199 -4.89 -10.65 -12.97
C SER A 199 -4.50 -10.00 -14.32
N GLY A 200 -4.03 -8.75 -14.32
CA GLY A 200 -3.70 -7.97 -15.51
C GLY A 200 -4.90 -7.23 -16.13
N ILE A 201 -6.02 -7.11 -15.41
CA ILE A 201 -7.24 -6.48 -15.92
C ILE A 201 -7.04 -5.00 -16.30
N LEU A 202 -6.32 -4.23 -15.47
CA LEU A 202 -6.06 -2.80 -15.74
C LEU A 202 -5.12 -2.63 -16.94
N SER A 203 -4.13 -3.52 -17.06
CA SER A 203 -3.28 -3.61 -18.24
C SER A 203 -4.09 -3.85 -19.53
N LEU A 204 -5.11 -4.71 -19.49
CA LEU A 204 -5.99 -4.95 -20.62
C LEU A 204 -6.84 -3.72 -20.95
N PHE A 205 -7.33 -2.98 -19.96
CA PHE A 205 -8.04 -1.71 -20.18
C PHE A 205 -7.14 -0.66 -20.83
N ALA A 206 -5.89 -0.53 -20.37
CA ALA A 206 -4.91 0.37 -20.97
C ALA A 206 -4.61 -0.01 -22.44
N ALA A 207 -4.46 -1.30 -22.73
CA ALA A 207 -4.29 -1.79 -24.10
C ALA A 207 -5.54 -1.50 -24.97
N GLN A 208 -6.75 -1.65 -24.43
CA GLN A 208 -8.00 -1.31 -25.11
C GLN A 208 -8.10 0.18 -25.43
N ALA A 209 -7.63 1.06 -24.53
CA ALA A 209 -7.53 2.50 -24.76
C ALA A 209 -6.47 2.88 -25.82
N GLY A 210 -5.70 1.92 -26.31
CA GLY A 210 -4.74 2.10 -27.39
C GLY A 210 -3.32 2.39 -26.92
N ALA A 211 -2.95 2.01 -25.70
CA ALA A 211 -1.56 2.05 -25.23
C ALA A 211 -0.60 1.45 -26.29
N LYS A 212 0.55 2.10 -26.45
CA LYS A 212 1.67 1.59 -27.28
C LYS A 212 2.22 0.31 -26.67
N HIS A 213 2.47 0.35 -25.35
CA HIS A 213 2.94 -0.80 -24.59
C HIS A 213 2.52 -0.68 -23.13
N VAL A 214 2.31 -1.81 -22.46
CA VAL A 214 1.99 -1.91 -21.03
C VAL A 214 2.96 -2.87 -20.36
N TYR A 215 3.67 -2.40 -19.34
CA TYR A 215 4.45 -3.25 -18.44
C TYR A 215 3.61 -3.57 -17.20
N ALA A 216 3.15 -4.81 -17.11
CA ALA A 216 2.34 -5.32 -16.01
C ALA A 216 3.26 -5.96 -14.96
N VAL A 217 3.52 -5.29 -13.85
CA VAL A 217 4.41 -5.79 -12.80
C VAL A 217 3.59 -6.42 -11.68
N GLU A 218 3.82 -7.69 -11.40
CA GLU A 218 3.10 -8.45 -10.37
C GLU A 218 4.08 -9.31 -9.56
N ALA A 219 4.07 -9.18 -8.24
CA ALA A 219 5.03 -9.85 -7.37
C ALA A 219 4.63 -11.29 -7.01
N SER A 220 3.33 -11.57 -6.94
CA SER A 220 2.79 -12.88 -6.57
C SER A 220 2.81 -13.89 -7.73
N GLU A 221 2.38 -15.12 -7.42
CA GLU A 221 2.14 -16.16 -8.44
C GLU A 221 0.99 -15.80 -9.41
N MET A 222 0.23 -14.73 -9.14
CA MET A 222 -0.80 -14.24 -10.06
C MET A 222 -0.21 -13.81 -11.42
N ALA A 223 1.08 -13.46 -11.48
CA ALA A 223 1.77 -13.14 -12.73
C ALA A 223 1.64 -14.24 -13.80
N GLU A 224 1.61 -15.52 -13.41
CA GLU A 224 1.42 -16.62 -14.37
C GLU A 224 0.00 -16.65 -14.93
N TYR A 225 -1.00 -16.37 -14.10
CA TYR A 225 -2.39 -16.26 -14.55
C TYR A 225 -2.60 -15.02 -15.41
N ALA A 226 -1.98 -13.90 -15.07
CA ALA A 226 -1.98 -12.69 -15.89
C ALA A 226 -1.41 -12.97 -17.30
N ARG A 227 -0.28 -13.68 -17.40
CA ARG A 227 0.27 -14.10 -18.70
C ARG A 227 -0.72 -14.95 -19.50
N ARG A 228 -1.41 -15.89 -18.84
CA ARG A 228 -2.43 -16.72 -19.50
C ARG A 228 -3.61 -15.90 -19.99
N LEU A 229 -4.10 -14.95 -19.18
CA LEU A 229 -5.21 -14.07 -19.56
C LEU A 229 -4.82 -13.15 -20.72
N VAL A 230 -3.63 -12.54 -20.66
CA VAL A 230 -3.05 -11.71 -21.73
C VAL A 230 -2.91 -12.51 -23.03
N ALA A 231 -2.37 -13.73 -22.97
CA ALA A 231 -2.22 -14.62 -24.13
C ALA A 231 -3.58 -15.04 -24.72
N GLY A 232 -4.60 -15.21 -23.89
CA GLY A 232 -5.98 -15.49 -24.32
C GLY A 232 -6.67 -14.32 -25.04
N ASN A 233 -6.09 -13.12 -25.01
CA ASN A 233 -6.61 -11.90 -25.63
C ASN A 233 -5.61 -11.32 -26.64
N PRO A 234 -5.28 -12.03 -27.74
CA PRO A 234 -4.12 -11.73 -28.58
C PRO A 234 -4.17 -10.34 -29.24
N SER A 235 -5.35 -9.79 -29.54
CA SER A 235 -5.50 -8.45 -30.12
C SER A 235 -5.00 -7.33 -29.19
N LEU A 236 -5.04 -7.56 -27.88
CA LEU A 236 -4.57 -6.64 -26.84
C LEU A 236 -3.20 -7.07 -26.30
N GLY A 237 -3.03 -8.37 -26.09
CA GLY A 237 -1.89 -8.93 -25.37
C GLY A 237 -0.54 -8.78 -26.05
N GLN A 238 -0.50 -8.56 -27.37
CA GLN A 238 0.75 -8.22 -28.09
C GLN A 238 1.42 -6.94 -27.57
N ARG A 239 0.67 -6.09 -26.86
CA ARG A 239 1.15 -4.83 -26.30
C ARG A 239 1.48 -4.92 -24.81
N ILE A 240 1.33 -6.08 -24.18
CA ILE A 240 1.44 -6.24 -22.73
C ILE A 240 2.58 -7.20 -22.40
N THR A 241 3.54 -6.74 -21.60
CA THR A 241 4.60 -7.58 -21.03
C THR A 241 4.36 -7.77 -19.54
N VAL A 242 4.17 -9.01 -19.10
CA VAL A 242 3.99 -9.34 -17.67
C VAL A 242 5.34 -9.68 -17.03
N ILE A 243 5.73 -8.86 -16.07
CA ILE A 243 7.00 -8.97 -15.33
C ILE A 243 6.68 -9.46 -13.93
N LYS A 244 7.23 -10.62 -13.56
CA LYS A 244 7.09 -11.17 -12.21
C LYS A 244 8.18 -10.58 -11.31
N GLY A 245 7.80 -9.85 -10.28
CA GLY A 245 8.75 -9.26 -9.32
C GLY A 245 8.15 -8.09 -8.54
N LYS A 246 8.90 -7.63 -7.53
CA LYS A 246 8.52 -6.45 -6.76
C LYS A 246 8.91 -5.18 -7.50
N ILE A 247 8.08 -4.16 -7.41
CA ILE A 247 8.31 -2.85 -8.04
C ILE A 247 9.62 -2.21 -7.57
N GLU A 248 10.07 -2.50 -6.36
CA GLU A 248 11.31 -2.06 -5.73
C GLU A 248 12.56 -2.76 -6.30
N GLU A 249 12.39 -3.84 -7.06
CA GLU A 249 13.49 -4.72 -7.51
C GLU A 249 13.58 -4.84 -9.03
N VAL A 250 12.46 -4.75 -9.74
CA VAL A 250 12.43 -4.87 -11.20
C VAL A 250 13.08 -3.67 -11.89
N GLU A 251 13.52 -3.86 -13.13
CA GLU A 251 13.98 -2.80 -14.03
C GLU A 251 13.14 -2.82 -15.30
N LEU A 252 12.79 -1.63 -15.80
CA LEU A 252 12.00 -1.45 -17.01
C LEU A 252 12.87 -0.86 -18.13
N PRO A 253 12.64 -1.24 -19.40
CA PRO A 253 13.49 -0.80 -20.51
C PRO A 253 13.28 0.67 -20.91
N GLU A 254 12.13 1.26 -20.56
CA GLU A 254 11.81 2.66 -20.77
C GLU A 254 10.92 3.19 -19.63
N LYS A 255 10.89 4.52 -19.45
CA LYS A 255 9.98 5.19 -18.51
C LYS A 255 8.56 5.21 -19.09
N ALA A 256 7.55 5.25 -18.21
CA ALA A 256 6.14 5.31 -18.54
C ALA A 256 5.64 6.75 -18.63
N ASP A 257 4.71 7.00 -19.56
CA ASP A 257 3.92 8.24 -19.60
C ASP A 257 2.82 8.27 -18.53
N ILE A 258 2.34 7.08 -18.15
CA ILE A 258 1.26 6.92 -17.18
C ILE A 258 1.48 5.68 -16.30
N LEU A 259 1.29 5.86 -14.99
CA LEU A 259 1.18 4.78 -14.02
C LEU A 259 -0.29 4.51 -13.71
N ILE A 260 -0.68 3.25 -13.78
CA ILE A 260 -1.99 2.79 -13.30
C ILE A 260 -1.77 1.77 -12.18
N SER A 261 -2.61 1.85 -11.15
CA SER A 261 -2.58 0.88 -10.05
C SER A 261 -3.90 0.90 -9.30
N GLU A 262 -4.14 -0.16 -8.53
CA GLU A 262 -5.14 -0.19 -7.47
C GLU A 262 -4.40 -0.45 -6.15
N PRO A 263 -3.85 0.60 -5.51
CA PRO A 263 -3.04 0.45 -4.29
C PRO A 263 -3.86 0.66 -3.00
N MET A 264 -5.19 0.72 -3.06
CA MET A 264 -6.02 1.15 -1.93
C MET A 264 -6.39 -0.04 -1.04
N GLY A 265 -5.99 0.02 0.23
CA GLY A 265 -6.51 -0.87 1.26
C GLY A 265 -7.68 -0.24 2.03
N THR A 266 -8.15 -0.94 3.07
CA THR A 266 -9.04 -0.35 4.08
C THR A 266 -8.46 0.98 4.60
N LEU A 267 -9.31 2.01 4.77
CA LEU A 267 -8.88 3.38 5.12
C LEU A 267 -7.89 3.97 4.11
N LEU A 268 -7.92 3.57 2.84
CA LEU A 268 -6.99 3.95 1.77
C LEU A 268 -5.55 3.42 1.94
N VAL A 269 -5.02 3.40 3.16
CA VAL A 269 -3.60 3.19 3.46
C VAL A 269 -3.23 1.77 3.91
N ASN A 270 -4.20 0.95 4.34
CA ASN A 270 -3.90 -0.42 4.80
C ASN A 270 -3.15 -1.21 3.72
N GLU A 271 -2.40 -2.23 4.13
CA GLU A 271 -1.52 -3.03 3.25
C GLU A 271 -0.25 -2.31 2.78
N ARG A 272 -0.16 -0.99 3.02
CA ARG A 272 1.00 -0.14 2.71
C ARG A 272 1.40 -0.14 1.23
N MET A 273 0.49 -0.50 0.33
CA MET A 273 0.76 -0.55 -1.11
C MET A 273 0.95 0.84 -1.75
N LEU A 274 0.44 1.90 -1.12
CA LEU A 274 0.70 3.29 -1.53
C LEU A 274 2.19 3.63 -1.56
N GLU A 275 3.00 3.05 -0.66
CA GLU A 275 4.46 3.25 -0.68
C GLU A 275 5.05 2.71 -1.97
N THR A 276 4.69 1.48 -2.35
CA THR A 276 5.11 0.86 -3.62
C THR A 276 4.63 1.68 -4.82
N TYR A 277 3.44 2.28 -4.75
CA TYR A 277 2.91 3.13 -5.82
C TYR A 277 3.71 4.43 -5.99
N VAL A 278 4.10 5.07 -4.88
CA VAL A 278 4.97 6.26 -4.87
C VAL A 278 6.38 5.92 -5.34
N ILE A 279 6.93 4.76 -4.93
CA ILE A 279 8.22 4.28 -5.44
C ILE A 279 8.16 4.05 -6.96
N ALA A 280 7.06 3.48 -7.48
CA ALA A 280 6.88 3.31 -8.91
C ALA A 280 6.89 4.65 -9.66
N ARG A 281 6.24 5.70 -9.11
CA ARG A 281 6.27 7.07 -9.66
C ARG A 281 7.70 7.54 -9.82
N ASP A 282 8.47 7.52 -8.73
CA ASP A 282 9.83 8.05 -8.72
C ASP A 282 10.77 7.25 -9.64
N ARG A 283 10.58 5.93 -9.70
CA ARG A 283 11.42 5.03 -10.51
C ARG A 283 11.05 4.97 -11.97
N PHE A 284 9.77 5.02 -12.32
CA PHE A 284 9.31 4.63 -13.66
C PHE A 284 8.49 5.68 -14.40
N LEU A 285 7.96 6.70 -13.74
CA LEU A 285 7.22 7.76 -14.43
C LEU A 285 8.17 8.81 -15.01
N ILE A 286 7.84 9.34 -16.19
CA ILE A 286 8.49 10.55 -16.74
C ILE A 286 8.09 11.79 -15.93
N PRO A 287 8.89 12.88 -15.97
CA PRO A 287 8.43 14.18 -15.50
C PRO A 287 7.09 14.56 -16.16
N ASP A 288 6.16 15.10 -15.37
CA ASP A 288 4.79 15.47 -15.80
C ASP A 288 3.94 14.31 -16.34
N GLY A 289 4.38 13.06 -16.11
CA GLY A 289 3.58 11.87 -16.40
C GLY A 289 2.34 11.78 -15.50
N LYS A 290 1.37 10.96 -15.89
CA LYS A 290 0.09 10.83 -15.19
C LYS A 290 0.06 9.65 -14.22
N MET A 291 -0.72 9.78 -13.15
CA MET A 291 -1.00 8.72 -12.20
C MET A 291 -2.49 8.47 -12.12
N PHE A 292 -2.89 7.21 -12.24
CA PHE A 292 -4.26 6.73 -12.16
C PHE A 292 -4.36 5.68 -11.05
N PRO A 293 -4.87 6.04 -9.85
CA PRO A 293 -5.36 7.36 -9.42
C PRO A 293 -4.25 8.38 -9.14
N SER A 294 -4.54 9.67 -9.21
CA SER A 294 -3.60 10.76 -8.93
C SER A 294 -3.67 11.27 -7.49
N LEU A 295 -4.82 11.12 -6.84
CA LEU A 295 -5.08 11.72 -5.53
C LEU A 295 -6.03 10.82 -4.75
N GLY A 296 -5.79 10.70 -3.44
CA GLY A 296 -6.68 10.04 -2.49
C GLY A 296 -7.17 11.02 -1.42
N ARG A 297 -8.41 10.82 -0.95
CA ARG A 297 -9.02 11.59 0.14
C ARG A 297 -9.48 10.63 1.21
N ILE A 298 -9.05 10.83 2.45
CA ILE A 298 -9.64 10.20 3.62
C ILE A 298 -10.67 11.16 4.18
N HIS A 299 -11.91 10.71 4.24
CA HIS A 299 -13.01 11.43 4.86
C HIS A 299 -13.22 10.90 6.27
N MET A 300 -13.48 11.80 7.22
CA MET A 300 -13.66 11.46 8.63
C MET A 300 -14.85 12.22 9.20
N ALA A 301 -15.73 11.55 9.93
CA ALA A 301 -16.86 12.18 10.62
C ALA A 301 -17.19 11.45 11.93
N PRO A 302 -17.52 12.15 13.02
CA PRO A 302 -18.03 11.52 14.23
C PRO A 302 -19.37 10.82 13.95
N PHE A 303 -19.60 9.66 14.56
CA PHE A 303 -20.87 8.94 14.41
C PHE A 303 -21.51 8.61 15.77
N SER A 304 -22.82 8.37 15.75
CA SER A 304 -23.59 7.87 16.88
C SER A 304 -24.30 6.58 16.50
N ASP A 305 -23.82 5.45 17.03
CA ASP A 305 -24.43 4.13 16.84
C ASP A 305 -24.37 3.34 18.16
N GLU A 306 -25.43 3.44 18.96
CA GLU A 306 -25.54 2.72 20.25
C GLU A 306 -25.59 1.21 20.04
N TYR A 307 -26.21 0.73 18.94
CA TYR A 307 -26.32 -0.69 18.65
C TYR A 307 -24.94 -1.31 18.45
N LEU A 308 -24.09 -0.68 17.64
CA LEU A 308 -22.70 -1.14 17.46
C LEU A 308 -21.94 -1.14 18.78
N PHE A 309 -22.04 -0.05 19.54
CA PHE A 309 -21.32 0.08 20.81
C PHE A 309 -21.70 -1.04 21.78
N VAL A 310 -22.99 -1.29 21.96
CA VAL A 310 -23.52 -2.36 22.82
C VAL A 310 -23.14 -3.73 22.28
N GLU A 311 -23.16 -3.95 20.97
CA GLU A 311 -22.73 -5.23 20.35
C GLU A 311 -21.28 -5.58 20.71
N ILE A 312 -20.36 -4.61 20.59
CA ILE A 312 -18.94 -4.78 20.93
C ILE A 312 -18.78 -5.00 22.43
N ALA A 313 -19.42 -4.18 23.26
CA ALA A 313 -19.37 -4.30 24.71
C ALA A 313 -19.92 -5.66 25.19
N ASN A 314 -20.99 -6.16 24.57
CA ASN A 314 -21.61 -7.43 24.94
C ASN A 314 -20.72 -8.65 24.66
N LYS A 315 -19.82 -8.58 23.67
CA LYS A 315 -18.84 -9.67 23.44
C LYS A 315 -17.93 -9.87 24.66
N ALA A 316 -17.59 -8.78 25.36
CA ALA A 316 -16.78 -8.85 26.57
C ALA A 316 -17.53 -9.51 27.74
N LEU A 317 -18.86 -9.45 27.78
CA LEU A 317 -19.66 -9.99 28.89
C LEU A 317 -19.52 -11.51 29.06
N PHE A 318 -19.14 -12.25 28.00
CA PHE A 318 -18.77 -13.66 28.12
C PHE A 318 -17.74 -13.90 29.23
N TRP A 319 -16.78 -12.98 29.39
CA TRP A 319 -15.71 -13.08 30.37
C TRP A 319 -16.15 -12.70 31.79
N GLN A 320 -17.38 -12.21 32.00
CA GLN A 320 -17.89 -11.89 33.34
C GLN A 320 -18.46 -13.11 34.09
N GLN A 321 -18.28 -14.32 33.57
CA GLN A 321 -18.81 -15.53 34.19
C GLN A 321 -17.93 -15.98 35.38
N HIS A 322 -18.50 -15.98 36.59
CA HIS A 322 -17.84 -16.49 37.80
C HIS A 322 -17.72 -18.02 37.86
N ASN A 323 -18.48 -18.75 37.03
CA ASN A 323 -18.49 -20.21 37.04
C ASN A 323 -18.72 -20.78 35.62
N TYR A 324 -17.67 -20.78 34.81
CA TYR A 324 -17.62 -21.47 33.53
C TYR A 324 -17.00 -22.86 33.74
N TYR A 325 -17.85 -23.89 33.87
CA TYR A 325 -17.44 -25.27 34.17
C TYR A 325 -16.52 -25.39 35.41
N GLY A 326 -16.79 -24.62 36.47
CA GLY A 326 -15.99 -24.59 37.70
C GLY A 326 -14.84 -23.58 37.69
N VAL A 327 -14.73 -22.73 36.67
CA VAL A 327 -13.64 -21.74 36.51
C VAL A 327 -14.21 -20.32 36.48
N ASP A 328 -13.61 -19.40 37.25
CA ASP A 328 -13.93 -17.97 37.19
C ASP A 328 -13.16 -17.30 36.03
N LEU A 329 -13.90 -16.75 35.05
CA LEU A 329 -13.32 -16.07 33.88
C LEU A 329 -13.12 -14.56 34.09
N THR A 330 -13.69 -13.99 35.16
CA THR A 330 -13.69 -12.53 35.41
C THR A 330 -12.32 -11.87 35.45
N PRO A 331 -11.21 -12.54 35.84
CA PRO A 331 -9.89 -11.93 35.77
C PRO A 331 -9.46 -11.50 34.36
N LEU A 332 -10.05 -12.06 33.30
CA LEU A 332 -9.74 -11.73 31.90
C LEU A 332 -10.69 -10.70 31.28
N TYR A 333 -11.76 -10.28 31.97
CA TYR A 333 -12.76 -9.37 31.43
C TYR A 333 -12.17 -8.03 30.96
N GLY A 334 -11.29 -7.41 31.75
CA GLY A 334 -10.69 -6.13 31.42
C GLY A 334 -9.86 -6.19 30.13
N SER A 335 -9.03 -7.23 29.98
CA SER A 335 -8.23 -7.45 28.78
C SER A 335 -9.09 -7.76 27.56
N ALA A 336 -10.16 -8.56 27.72
CA ALA A 336 -11.09 -8.85 26.64
C ALA A 336 -11.85 -7.59 26.18
N PHE A 337 -12.36 -6.79 27.12
CA PHE A 337 -13.03 -5.52 26.82
C PHE A 337 -12.10 -4.59 26.03
N GLN A 338 -10.87 -4.39 26.48
CA GLN A 338 -9.89 -3.58 25.75
C GLN A 338 -9.57 -4.17 24.37
N GLY A 339 -9.43 -5.48 24.26
CA GLY A 339 -9.19 -6.18 23.00
C GLY A 339 -10.30 -5.91 21.98
N TYR A 340 -11.57 -6.07 22.36
CA TYR A 340 -12.70 -5.79 21.45
C TYR A 340 -12.76 -4.33 20.98
N PHE A 341 -12.46 -3.36 21.85
CA PHE A 341 -12.43 -1.93 21.48
C PHE A 341 -11.13 -1.50 20.77
N SER A 342 -10.11 -2.36 20.69
CA SER A 342 -8.90 -2.13 19.89
C SER A 342 -9.03 -2.56 18.43
N GLN A 343 -10.15 -3.19 18.05
CA GLN A 343 -10.42 -3.57 16.67
C GLN A 343 -11.27 -2.49 15.99
N PRO A 344 -10.80 -1.89 14.89
CA PRO A 344 -11.66 -1.04 14.10
C PRO A 344 -12.68 -1.91 13.36
N VAL A 345 -13.88 -1.38 13.14
CA VAL A 345 -14.98 -2.12 12.51
C VAL A 345 -15.04 -1.77 11.02
N VAL A 346 -15.16 -2.79 10.17
CA VAL A 346 -15.36 -2.61 8.73
C VAL A 346 -16.75 -3.09 8.35
N ASP A 347 -17.62 -2.15 7.98
CA ASP A 347 -18.97 -2.43 7.46
C ASP A 347 -19.59 -1.24 6.73
N ALA A 348 -20.74 -1.50 6.10
CA ALA A 348 -21.59 -0.44 5.56
C ALA A 348 -22.53 0.08 6.64
N PHE A 349 -22.72 1.39 6.69
CA PHE A 349 -23.63 2.02 7.64
C PHE A 349 -24.44 3.15 7.01
N ASP A 350 -25.54 3.53 7.67
CA ASP A 350 -26.42 4.60 7.22
C ASP A 350 -25.78 5.98 7.47
N PRO A 351 -25.62 6.84 6.45
CA PRO A 351 -25.07 8.20 6.59
C PRO A 351 -25.77 9.06 7.67
N ARG A 352 -27.02 8.77 8.01
CA ARG A 352 -27.77 9.48 9.06
C ARG A 352 -27.19 9.27 10.47
N LEU A 353 -26.32 8.29 10.65
CA LEU A 353 -25.59 8.08 11.91
C LEU A 353 -24.45 9.09 12.10
N LEU A 354 -24.07 9.84 11.06
CA LEU A 354 -23.05 10.88 11.14
C LEU A 354 -23.56 12.08 11.94
N VAL A 355 -22.73 12.57 12.85
CA VAL A 355 -23.06 13.65 13.79
C VAL A 355 -22.68 15.02 13.23
N SER A 356 -21.76 15.07 12.26
CA SER A 356 -21.36 16.28 11.55
C SER A 356 -21.05 15.99 10.08
N PRO A 357 -20.95 17.02 9.23
CA PRO A 357 -20.26 16.90 7.94
C PRO A 357 -18.83 16.36 8.13
N PRO A 358 -18.30 15.61 7.15
CA PRO A 358 -16.95 15.08 7.22
C PRO A 358 -15.90 16.16 7.00
N ILE A 359 -14.74 15.97 7.62
CA ILE A 359 -13.49 16.62 7.20
C ILE A 359 -12.74 15.72 6.23
N ILE A 360 -11.82 16.32 5.47
CA ILE A 360 -11.07 15.63 4.41
C ILE A 360 -9.58 15.82 4.65
N HIS A 361 -8.84 14.71 4.67
CA HIS A 361 -7.39 14.71 4.54
C HIS A 361 -7.02 14.20 3.14
N THR A 362 -6.15 14.92 2.43
CA THR A 362 -5.82 14.65 1.03
C THR A 362 -4.39 14.18 0.90
N LEU A 363 -4.19 13.07 0.18
CA LEU A 363 -2.90 12.53 -0.21
C LEU A 363 -2.76 12.72 -1.73
N ASP A 364 -1.85 13.61 -2.15
CA ASP A 364 -1.53 13.79 -3.56
C ASP A 364 -0.43 12.81 -3.96
N PHE A 365 -0.80 11.76 -4.69
CA PHE A 365 0.14 10.71 -5.09
C PHE A 365 1.20 11.21 -6.07
N THR A 366 0.98 12.36 -6.72
CA THR A 366 1.95 12.95 -7.66
C THR A 366 3.12 13.63 -6.96
N SER A 367 2.96 14.05 -5.70
CA SER A 367 3.98 14.82 -4.98
C SER A 367 4.38 14.23 -3.62
N ILE A 368 3.54 13.41 -2.99
CA ILE A 368 3.82 12.84 -1.66
C ILE A 368 5.08 11.99 -1.66
N LYS A 369 5.86 12.03 -0.58
CA LYS A 369 7.04 11.17 -0.44
C LYS A 369 6.66 9.86 0.23
N GLU A 370 7.49 8.84 0.00
CA GLU A 370 7.36 7.53 0.62
C GLU A 370 7.36 7.63 2.16
N GLU A 371 8.18 8.54 2.72
CA GLU A 371 8.32 8.75 4.15
C GLU A 371 7.09 9.41 4.80
N ASP A 372 6.36 10.23 4.06
CA ASP A 372 5.14 10.90 4.53
C ASP A 372 4.02 9.89 4.82
N LEU A 373 4.12 8.67 4.27
CA LEU A 373 3.18 7.58 4.52
C LEU A 373 3.51 6.78 5.79
N TYR A 374 4.68 6.97 6.42
CA TYR A 374 5.03 6.21 7.63
C TYR A 374 4.27 6.69 8.86
N GLU A 375 4.00 7.99 8.90
CA GLU A 375 3.31 8.67 9.99
C GLU A 375 2.36 9.71 9.40
N ILE A 376 1.05 9.48 9.51
CA ILE A 376 0.02 10.40 9.01
C ILE A 376 -0.71 10.98 10.21
N ASP A 377 -0.53 12.28 10.45
CA ASP A 377 -1.11 12.99 11.58
C ASP A 377 -2.18 13.99 11.13
N ILE A 378 -3.42 13.77 11.57
CA ILE A 378 -4.58 14.52 11.13
C ILE A 378 -5.25 15.18 12.35
N PRO A 379 -5.18 16.52 12.48
CA PRO A 379 -5.96 17.23 13.48
C PRO A 379 -7.45 17.15 13.14
N LEU A 380 -8.26 16.84 14.14
CA LEU A 380 -9.71 16.74 13.99
C LEU A 380 -10.38 18.00 14.53
N ASN A 381 -11.30 18.56 13.75
CA ASN A 381 -12.20 19.61 14.20
C ASN A 381 -13.56 19.47 13.52
N PHE A 382 -14.60 19.29 14.32
CA PHE A 382 -15.99 19.13 13.88
C PHE A 382 -16.92 20.03 14.68
N VAL A 383 -18.03 20.40 14.06
CA VAL A 383 -19.16 21.03 14.75
C VAL A 383 -20.33 20.06 14.73
N SER A 384 -20.77 19.66 15.91
CA SER A 384 -21.89 18.72 16.03
C SER A 384 -23.16 19.33 15.47
N SER A 385 -23.84 18.64 14.56
CA SER A 385 -25.11 19.09 13.98
C SER A 385 -26.30 18.74 14.88
N VAL A 386 -26.13 17.80 15.81
CA VAL A 386 -27.18 17.25 16.67
C VAL A 386 -26.70 17.08 18.11
N GLY A 387 -27.62 17.05 19.07
CA GLY A 387 -27.31 16.64 20.44
C GLY A 387 -27.34 15.11 20.54
N THR A 388 -26.23 14.47 20.88
CA THR A 388 -26.15 13.00 20.94
C THR A 388 -24.93 12.50 21.72
N ARG A 389 -24.85 11.17 21.90
CA ARG A 389 -23.68 10.43 22.36
C ARG A 389 -22.85 10.00 21.14
N VAL A 390 -21.64 10.53 21.01
CA VAL A 390 -20.69 10.22 19.94
C VAL A 390 -19.94 8.94 20.31
N HIS A 391 -20.13 7.91 19.51
CA HIS A 391 -19.58 6.57 19.75
C HIS A 391 -18.20 6.37 19.12
N GLY A 392 -17.80 7.25 18.19
CA GLY A 392 -16.48 7.17 17.57
C GLY A 392 -16.33 7.99 16.31
N LEU A 393 -15.32 7.64 15.50
CA LEU A 393 -15.01 8.25 14.22
C LEU A 393 -15.24 7.25 13.08
N ALA A 394 -16.05 7.65 12.10
CA ALA A 394 -16.24 6.90 10.87
C ALA A 394 -15.33 7.47 9.78
N CYS A 395 -14.72 6.59 9.00
CA CYS A 395 -13.79 6.95 7.95
C CYS A 395 -14.10 6.20 6.66
N TRP A 396 -13.92 6.88 5.53
CA TRP A 396 -13.99 6.31 4.18
C TRP A 396 -13.03 7.05 3.28
N PHE A 397 -12.92 6.64 2.02
CA PHE A 397 -12.04 7.29 1.08
C PHE A 397 -12.61 7.44 -0.32
N ASP A 398 -12.10 8.46 -1.01
CA ASP A 398 -12.30 8.67 -2.43
C ASP A 398 -10.95 8.73 -3.13
N VAL A 399 -10.87 8.26 -4.38
CA VAL A 399 -9.69 8.46 -5.24
C VAL A 399 -10.09 9.12 -6.55
N LEU A 400 -9.23 10.03 -7.02
CA LEU A 400 -9.42 10.78 -8.25
C LEU A 400 -8.52 10.23 -9.35
N PHE A 401 -9.13 9.98 -10.50
CA PHE A 401 -8.46 9.79 -11.78
C PHE A 401 -8.51 11.12 -12.54
N ASN A 402 -7.44 11.91 -12.43
CA ASN A 402 -7.37 13.25 -13.03
C ASN A 402 -6.97 13.18 -14.52
N GLY A 403 -7.88 12.64 -15.33
CA GLY A 403 -7.70 12.51 -16.76
C GLY A 403 -7.83 13.83 -17.53
N SER A 404 -7.26 13.89 -18.74
CA SER A 404 -7.24 15.12 -19.55
C SER A 404 -8.60 15.44 -20.17
N SER A 405 -9.46 14.44 -20.34
CA SER A 405 -10.80 14.62 -20.90
C SER A 405 -11.84 14.77 -19.80
N VAL A 406 -11.83 13.88 -18.80
CA VAL A 406 -12.81 13.83 -17.72
C VAL A 406 -12.13 13.42 -16.41
N GLN A 407 -12.48 14.11 -15.32
CA GLN A 407 -12.14 13.67 -13.97
C GLN A 407 -13.13 12.61 -13.48
N ARG A 408 -12.62 11.48 -13.02
CA ARG A 408 -13.44 10.40 -12.44
C ARG A 408 -13.09 10.17 -10.98
N TRP A 409 -14.11 9.97 -10.16
CA TRP A 409 -13.97 9.65 -8.74
C TRP A 409 -14.47 8.24 -8.48
N LEU A 410 -13.67 7.44 -7.79
CA LEU A 410 -14.13 6.24 -7.10
C LEU A 410 -14.34 6.62 -5.64
N THR A 411 -15.55 6.42 -5.13
CA THR A 411 -15.91 6.76 -3.75
C THR A 411 -16.32 5.52 -2.97
N THR A 412 -15.93 5.47 -1.71
CA THR A 412 -16.38 4.47 -0.72
C THR A 412 -17.27 5.10 0.34
N ALA A 413 -17.83 6.29 0.07
CA ALA A 413 -18.66 7.01 1.01
C ALA A 413 -19.90 6.21 1.46
N PRO A 414 -20.32 6.35 2.72
CA PRO A 414 -21.58 5.75 3.16
C PRO A 414 -22.74 6.33 2.34
N GLY A 415 -23.71 5.49 1.99
CA GLY A 415 -24.85 5.86 1.14
C GLY A 415 -24.58 5.83 -0.37
N ALA A 416 -23.32 5.75 -0.80
CA ALA A 416 -22.98 5.36 -2.17
C ALA A 416 -23.14 3.83 -2.35
N PRO A 417 -23.18 3.32 -3.60
CA PRO A 417 -23.15 1.87 -3.83
C PRO A 417 -21.97 1.20 -3.13
N THR A 418 -22.25 0.18 -2.33
CA THR A 418 -21.24 -0.50 -1.49
C THR A 418 -20.14 -1.14 -2.34
N THR A 419 -18.90 -0.87 -1.97
CA THR A 419 -17.70 -1.53 -2.49
C THR A 419 -17.20 -2.57 -1.48
N HIS A 420 -16.27 -3.43 -1.89
CA HIS A 420 -15.69 -4.43 -0.98
C HIS A 420 -14.85 -3.83 0.17
N TRP A 421 -14.44 -2.56 0.07
CA TRP A 421 -13.75 -1.86 1.15
C TRP A 421 -14.67 -1.44 2.30
N TYR A 422 -15.98 -1.33 2.04
CA TYR A 422 -16.95 -0.78 2.99
C TYR A 422 -16.48 0.57 3.56
N GLN A 423 -16.78 0.85 4.83
CA GLN A 423 -16.25 1.97 5.59
C GLN A 423 -15.59 1.46 6.88
N LEU A 424 -14.69 2.26 7.45
CA LEU A 424 -14.05 1.98 8.74
C LEU A 424 -14.75 2.76 9.87
N ARG A 425 -14.98 2.13 11.01
CA ARG A 425 -15.48 2.80 12.22
C ARG A 425 -14.58 2.50 13.41
N CYS A 426 -13.97 3.55 13.96
CA CYS A 426 -13.14 3.50 15.16
C CYS A 426 -14.03 3.81 16.37
N VAL A 427 -14.35 2.78 17.17
CA VAL A 427 -15.29 2.90 18.30
C VAL A 427 -14.54 3.29 19.57
N LEU A 428 -15.01 4.31 20.27
CA LEU A 428 -14.45 4.75 21.55
C LEU A 428 -14.98 3.84 22.67
N ALA A 429 -14.08 3.39 23.54
CA ALA A 429 -14.46 2.64 24.75
C ALA A 429 -15.31 3.49 25.72
N GLN A 430 -15.08 4.80 25.74
CA GLN A 430 -15.87 5.79 26.47
C GLN A 430 -16.44 6.82 25.48
N PRO A 431 -17.71 6.68 25.07
CA PRO A 431 -18.35 7.66 24.18
C PRO A 431 -18.45 9.05 24.84
N ILE A 432 -18.45 10.10 24.04
CA ILE A 432 -18.54 11.49 24.51
C ILE A 432 -19.92 12.08 24.23
N TYR A 433 -20.46 12.88 25.16
CA TYR A 433 -21.75 13.56 24.96
C TYR A 433 -21.55 14.95 24.38
N VAL A 434 -22.34 15.29 23.36
CA VAL A 434 -22.29 16.59 22.68
C VAL A 434 -23.69 17.17 22.48
N MET A 435 -23.78 18.50 22.46
CA MET A 435 -24.97 19.27 22.08
C MET A 435 -24.86 19.74 20.63
N ALA A 436 -26.00 20.07 20.01
CA ALA A 436 -26.01 20.70 18.70
C ALA A 436 -25.24 22.03 18.74
N GLY A 437 -24.38 22.23 17.75
CA GLY A 437 -23.44 23.36 17.64
C GLY A 437 -22.10 23.15 18.36
N GLN A 438 -21.97 22.14 19.23
CA GLN A 438 -20.77 21.97 20.05
C GLN A 438 -19.56 21.49 19.23
N GLU A 439 -18.40 22.08 19.51
CA GLU A 439 -17.14 21.74 18.86
C GLU A 439 -16.56 20.43 19.43
N ILE A 440 -16.17 19.53 18.52
CA ILE A 440 -15.47 18.29 18.80
C ILE A 440 -14.08 18.40 18.17
N THR A 441 -13.05 18.39 19.00
CA THR A 441 -11.65 18.45 18.55
C THR A 441 -10.91 17.16 18.83
N GLY A 442 -9.81 16.90 18.15
CA GLY A 442 -9.07 15.67 18.37
C GLY A 442 -7.85 15.51 17.50
N ARG A 443 -7.33 14.28 17.47
CA ARG A 443 -6.19 13.88 16.65
C ARG A 443 -6.43 12.46 16.16
N PHE A 444 -6.26 12.25 14.86
CA PHE A 444 -6.29 10.94 14.22
C PHE A 444 -4.91 10.68 13.63
N HIS A 445 -4.15 9.81 14.30
CA HIS A 445 -2.75 9.61 14.04
C HIS A 445 -2.47 8.16 13.67
N LEU A 446 -1.93 7.93 12.48
CA LEU A 446 -1.64 6.62 11.91
C LEU A 446 -0.13 6.40 11.87
N VAL A 447 0.35 5.33 12.51
CA VAL A 447 1.78 4.96 12.50
C VAL A 447 1.94 3.60 11.84
N SER A 448 2.69 3.55 10.75
CA SER A 448 2.94 2.31 10.02
C SER A 448 3.79 1.33 10.83
N HIS A 449 3.59 0.04 10.62
CA HIS A 449 4.42 -1.01 11.22
C HIS A 449 4.73 -2.14 10.23
N SER A 450 5.62 -3.05 10.63
CA SER A 450 6.20 -4.08 9.76
C SER A 450 5.23 -5.17 9.33
N ALA A 451 4.04 -5.26 9.94
CA ALA A 451 2.98 -6.19 9.53
C ALA A 451 2.14 -5.69 8.35
N GLN A 452 2.67 -4.77 7.52
CA GLN A 452 1.98 -4.17 6.38
C GLN A 452 0.68 -3.45 6.77
N SER A 453 0.67 -2.72 7.87
CA SER A 453 -0.50 -1.98 8.32
C SER A 453 -0.12 -0.78 9.22
N TYR A 454 -1.13 -0.20 9.87
CA TYR A 454 -1.04 0.98 10.72
C TYR A 454 -1.65 0.73 12.09
N THR A 455 -0.96 1.24 13.11
CA THR A 455 -1.56 1.49 14.41
C THR A 455 -2.26 2.84 14.38
N ILE A 456 -3.53 2.87 14.78
CA ILE A 456 -4.36 4.06 14.84
C ILE A 456 -4.40 4.58 16.27
N TYR A 457 -4.00 5.82 16.48
CA TYR A 457 -4.21 6.56 17.73
C TYR A 457 -5.28 7.62 17.49
N LEU A 458 -6.45 7.43 18.09
CA LEU A 458 -7.56 8.37 18.02
C LEU A 458 -7.74 9.04 19.38
N THR A 459 -7.87 10.36 19.38
CA THR A 459 -8.34 11.15 20.52
C THR A 459 -9.44 12.07 20.06
N MET A 460 -10.54 12.11 20.81
CA MET A 460 -11.67 13.00 20.58
C MET A 460 -12.09 13.67 21.88
N SER A 461 -12.35 14.97 21.81
CA SER A 461 -12.66 15.82 22.95
C SER A 461 -13.82 16.75 22.62
N ALA A 462 -14.78 16.86 23.52
CA ALA A 462 -15.86 17.84 23.44
C ALA A 462 -15.46 19.10 24.22
N LYS A 463 -15.46 20.27 23.57
CA LYS A 463 -15.17 21.55 24.24
C LYS A 463 -16.37 22.02 25.07
N MET A 464 -16.13 22.79 26.13
CA MET A 464 -17.20 23.38 26.94
C MET A 464 -18.15 24.21 26.08
N TRP A 465 -19.45 24.13 26.41
CA TRP A 465 -20.55 24.76 25.68
C TRP A 465 -21.44 25.55 26.64
N GLY A 466 -21.89 26.74 26.24
CA GLY A 466 -22.87 27.54 26.97
C GLY A 466 -22.38 28.89 27.50
N ALA A 467 -23.32 29.76 27.88
CA ALA A 467 -23.03 31.06 28.46
C ALA A 467 -22.46 30.91 29.89
N GLY A 468 -21.23 31.39 30.12
CA GLY A 468 -20.55 31.33 31.42
C GLY A 468 -19.46 30.27 31.54
N ALA A 469 -19.22 29.46 30.49
CA ALA A 469 -18.05 28.58 30.42
C ALA A 469 -16.83 29.37 29.93
N ASP A 470 -15.66 29.16 30.56
CA ASP A 470 -14.38 29.68 30.05
C ASP A 470 -14.18 29.16 28.62
N GLN A 471 -14.27 30.06 27.64
CA GLN A 471 -14.24 29.70 26.21
C GLN A 471 -12.94 28.91 25.91
N GLY A 472 -13.08 27.62 25.61
CA GLY A 472 -11.97 26.75 25.20
C GLY A 472 -11.60 25.59 26.14
N GLY A 473 -12.22 25.46 27.32
CA GLY A 473 -11.97 24.29 28.18
C GLY A 473 -12.47 22.97 27.57
N ILE A 474 -11.79 21.85 27.87
CA ILE A 474 -12.22 20.50 27.43
C ILE A 474 -13.10 19.88 28.51
N LEU A 475 -14.33 19.48 28.15
CA LEU A 475 -15.31 18.90 29.09
C LEU A 475 -15.12 17.38 29.22
N GLN A 476 -14.94 16.70 28.09
CA GLN A 476 -14.82 15.25 27.99
C GLN A 476 -13.75 14.93 26.97
N THR A 477 -12.92 13.91 27.24
CA THR A 477 -11.93 13.37 26.31
C THR A 477 -12.00 11.86 26.33
N SER A 478 -11.90 11.26 25.15
CA SER A 478 -11.78 9.82 24.99
C SER A 478 -10.70 9.52 23.96
N SER A 479 -9.89 8.51 24.26
CA SER A 479 -8.79 8.09 23.41
C SER A 479 -8.78 6.58 23.26
N CYS A 480 -8.40 6.09 22.09
CA CYS A 480 -8.22 4.66 21.84
C CYS A 480 -7.04 4.41 20.91
N LYS A 481 -6.47 3.21 21.05
CA LYS A 481 -5.44 2.66 20.19
C LYS A 481 -6.07 1.47 19.45
N LEU A 482 -6.06 1.49 18.13
CA LEU A 482 -6.58 0.41 17.30
C LEU A 482 -5.49 -0.14 16.38
N ASP A 483 -5.61 -1.39 15.97
CA ASP A 483 -4.74 -2.01 14.95
C ASP A 483 -5.54 -2.23 13.67
N LEU A 484 -5.10 -1.61 12.57
CA LEU A 484 -5.75 -1.73 11.26
C LEU A 484 -5.46 -3.08 10.57
N LYS A 485 -4.51 -3.88 11.09
CA LYS A 485 -4.16 -5.18 10.51
C LYS A 485 -5.28 -6.21 10.65
N GLU A 486 -5.96 -6.19 11.79
CA GLU A 486 -6.99 -7.17 12.15
C GLU A 486 -8.33 -6.48 12.47
N PRO A 487 -8.96 -5.84 11.47
CA PRO A 487 -10.26 -5.21 11.66
C PRO A 487 -11.35 -6.25 11.88
N TYR A 488 -12.39 -5.86 12.62
CA TYR A 488 -13.60 -6.65 12.75
C TYR A 488 -14.53 -6.39 11.56
N TYR A 489 -14.59 -7.33 10.62
CA TYR A 489 -15.54 -7.28 9.49
C TYR A 489 -16.96 -7.61 9.98
N ARG A 490 -17.83 -6.60 10.05
CA ARG A 490 -19.20 -6.72 10.52
C ARG A 490 -20.15 -6.80 9.32
N LEU A 491 -20.25 -7.99 8.74
CA LEU A 491 -21.20 -8.25 7.67
C LEU A 491 -22.60 -8.41 8.26
N SER A 492 -23.33 -7.31 8.42
CA SER A 492 -24.78 -7.38 8.57
C SER A 492 -25.35 -8.00 7.29
N GLN A 493 -26.27 -8.96 7.40
CA GLN A 493 -26.98 -9.46 6.22
C GLN A 493 -27.52 -8.26 5.44
N PRO A 494 -27.40 -8.23 4.10
CA PRO A 494 -27.81 -7.07 3.32
C PRO A 494 -29.25 -6.71 3.70
N GLN A 495 -29.47 -5.47 4.14
CA GLN A 495 -30.82 -4.94 4.20
C GLN A 495 -31.39 -5.09 2.78
N PRO A 496 -32.54 -5.77 2.59
CA PRO A 496 -33.21 -5.75 1.30
C PRO A 496 -33.65 -4.30 1.06
N TYR A 497 -32.86 -3.56 0.29
CA TYR A 497 -33.37 -2.37 -0.39
C TYR A 497 -34.41 -2.87 -1.39
N VAL A 498 -35.66 -2.88 -0.94
CA VAL A 498 -36.80 -3.01 -1.84
C VAL A 498 -36.87 -1.70 -2.60
N LEU A 499 -36.35 -1.70 -3.83
CA LEU A 499 -36.76 -0.75 -4.86
C LEU A 499 -38.26 -0.97 -5.11
N GLN A 500 -39.10 -0.31 -4.32
CA GLN A 500 -40.50 -0.12 -4.67
C GLN A 500 -40.56 1.02 -5.68
N GLN A 501 -40.43 0.69 -6.97
CA GLN A 501 -41.30 1.19 -8.06
C GLN A 501 -40.85 0.61 -9.41
N ASP A 502 -41.85 0.26 -10.23
CA ASP A 502 -41.81 0.00 -11.67
C ASP A 502 -41.32 -1.37 -12.21
N GLN A 503 -41.77 -2.49 -11.62
CA GLN A 503 -41.78 -3.79 -12.31
C GLN A 503 -43.16 -4.46 -12.44
N GLN A 504 -44.26 -3.82 -12.02
CA GLN A 504 -45.59 -4.41 -12.17
C GLN A 504 -46.29 -4.11 -13.51
N SER A 505 -45.77 -3.23 -14.36
CA SER A 505 -46.36 -2.96 -15.68
C SER A 505 -45.86 -3.87 -16.81
N ASN A 506 -44.74 -4.58 -16.64
CA ASN A 506 -44.15 -5.39 -17.72
C ASN A 506 -44.30 -6.92 -17.59
N GLN A 507 -44.86 -7.44 -16.49
CA GLN A 507 -45.11 -8.88 -16.34
C GLN A 507 -46.53 -9.32 -16.75
N GLN A 508 -47.50 -8.41 -16.85
CA GLN A 508 -48.86 -8.75 -17.34
C GLN A 508 -48.97 -8.79 -18.87
N LEU A 509 -47.95 -8.38 -19.62
CA LEU A 509 -47.93 -8.41 -21.09
C LEU A 509 -47.24 -9.66 -21.69
N MET A 510 -46.66 -10.52 -20.86
CA MET A 510 -45.91 -11.71 -21.31
C MET A 510 -46.59 -13.05 -20.97
N GLN A 511 -47.70 -13.06 -20.22
CA GLN A 511 -48.38 -14.30 -19.80
C GLN A 511 -49.63 -14.67 -20.62
N SER A 512 -49.93 -13.93 -21.70
CA SER A 512 -51.06 -14.24 -22.58
C SER A 512 -50.66 -14.83 -23.95
N GLN A 513 -49.44 -15.36 -24.10
CA GLN A 513 -49.00 -16.01 -25.35
C GLN A 513 -48.17 -17.28 -25.12
N GLU A 514 -48.75 -18.31 -24.50
CA GLU A 514 -48.30 -19.69 -24.73
C GLU A 514 -49.50 -20.66 -24.69
N ILE A 515 -50.12 -20.88 -25.85
CA ILE A 515 -50.92 -22.08 -26.13
C ILE A 515 -50.37 -22.69 -27.42
N SER A 516 -49.66 -23.81 -27.28
CA SER A 516 -49.14 -24.61 -28.39
C SER A 516 -50.24 -25.54 -28.95
N PRO A 517 -50.47 -25.63 -30.28
CA PRO A 517 -51.34 -26.66 -30.82
C PRO A 517 -50.54 -27.86 -31.36
N SER A 518 -51.06 -29.04 -31.05
CA SER A 518 -50.71 -30.35 -31.60
C SER A 518 -51.11 -30.47 -33.08
N ILE A 519 -50.24 -31.08 -33.88
CA ILE A 519 -50.47 -31.42 -35.30
C ILE A 519 -51.45 -32.61 -35.40
N GLN A 520 -52.54 -32.46 -36.16
CA GLN A 520 -53.10 -33.52 -37.03
C GLN A 520 -54.09 -32.94 -38.06
N ASP A 521 -53.79 -33.23 -39.33
CA ASP A 521 -54.55 -33.27 -40.58
C ASP A 521 -55.96 -32.65 -40.74
N GLY A 522 -56.15 -31.93 -41.87
CA GLY A 522 -57.42 -31.97 -42.64
C GLY A 522 -57.98 -30.64 -43.18
N SER A 523 -57.74 -30.37 -44.46
CA SER A 523 -58.61 -29.68 -45.46
C SER A 523 -59.30 -28.31 -45.17
N ASP A 524 -58.78 -27.25 -45.82
CA ASP A 524 -59.43 -26.29 -46.76
C ASP A 524 -60.77 -25.54 -46.38
N PRO A 525 -61.19 -24.47 -47.11
CA PRO A 525 -61.04 -23.06 -46.65
C PRO A 525 -62.37 -22.26 -46.61
N SER A 526 -62.38 -21.04 -46.04
CA SER A 526 -63.17 -19.85 -46.48
C SER A 526 -63.27 -18.78 -45.37
N ILE A 527 -62.74 -17.56 -45.60
CA ILE A 527 -63.41 -16.31 -46.07
C ILE A 527 -64.01 -15.43 -44.94
N ALA A 528 -63.52 -14.18 -44.91
CA ALA A 528 -64.18 -12.92 -44.50
C ALA A 528 -64.49 -12.67 -43.01
N VAL A 529 -64.55 -11.46 -42.46
CA VAL A 529 -64.30 -10.05 -42.83
C VAL A 529 -64.43 -9.28 -41.49
N ILE A 530 -63.52 -8.33 -41.25
CA ILE A 530 -63.54 -7.01 -40.55
C ILE A 530 -64.99 -6.45 -40.24
N PRO A 531 -65.30 -5.44 -39.38
CA PRO A 531 -64.50 -4.54 -38.53
C PRO A 531 -65.03 -4.13 -37.13
N SER A 532 -64.11 -3.48 -36.40
CA SER A 532 -64.16 -2.23 -35.59
C SER A 532 -65.45 -1.64 -34.99
N GLN A 533 -65.23 -0.96 -33.84
CA GLN A 533 -65.83 0.27 -33.27
C GLN A 533 -66.08 0.10 -31.75
N ILE A 534 -66.04 1.06 -30.81
CA ILE A 534 -65.71 2.50 -30.67
C ILE A 534 -65.78 2.81 -29.15
N ALA A 535 -65.18 3.94 -28.72
CA ALA A 535 -65.44 4.77 -27.51
C ALA A 535 -64.94 4.23 -26.15
N GLU A 536 -64.02 4.89 -25.44
CA GLU A 536 -64.12 6.21 -24.76
C GLU A 536 -65.29 6.34 -23.77
N SER A 537 -64.97 6.35 -22.47
CA SER A 537 -65.04 7.55 -21.61
C SER A 537 -65.21 7.23 -20.12
N LEU A 538 -64.75 8.18 -19.30
CA LEU A 538 -65.17 8.55 -17.93
C LEU A 538 -64.27 8.15 -16.74
N ASN A 539 -63.45 9.14 -16.34
CA ASN A 539 -63.35 9.75 -15.01
C ASN A 539 -63.70 8.90 -13.77
N GLN A 540 -62.70 8.63 -12.92
CA GLN A 540 -62.38 9.44 -11.73
C GLN A 540 -60.97 9.14 -11.24
#